data_AF-A0A0D0E7H4-F1
#
_entry.id   AF-A0A0D0E7H4-F1
#
_cell.length_a   1.000
_cell.length_b   1.000
_cell.length_c   1.000
_cell.angle_alpha   90.00
_cell.angle_beta   90.00
_cell.angle_gamma   90.00
#
_symmetry.space_group_name_H-M   'P 1'
#
loop_
_entity.id
_entity.type
_entity.pdbx_description
1 polymer ?
#
loop_
_entity_poly.entity_id
_entity_poly.type
_entity_poly.pdbx_seq_one_letter_code
_entity_poly.pdbx_strand_id
1 'polypeptide(L)' 'IFQSDNGELKHDDMRTWLLSRGTTHQFTSAYTSTHNGHRVHRTLMGKAQAM' A
#
# COMPACT_ATOMS: atom_id res chain seq x y z
N ILE A 1 6.02 5.73 -9.12
CA ILE A 1 5.31 4.43 -9.22
C ILE A 1 4.79 4.11 -7.84
N PHE A 2 3.49 3.87 -7.69
CA PHE A 2 2.86 3.50 -6.42
C PHE A 2 2.58 2.00 -6.43
N GLN A 3 3.02 1.27 -5.40
CA GLN A 3 2.85 -0.18 -5.29
C GLN A 3 1.96 -0.51 -4.10
N SER A 4 0.91 -1.30 -4.32
CA SER A 4 0.05 -1.85 -3.26
C SER A 4 -0.11 -3.35 -3.43
N ASP A 5 -0.55 -4.04 -2.38
CA ASP A 5 -0.95 -5.43 -2.55
C ASP A 5 -2.20 -5.56 -3.44
N ASN A 6 -2.44 -6.77 -3.90
CA ASN A 6 -3.59 -7.14 -4.70
C ASN A 6 -4.90 -7.24 -3.88
N GLY A 7 -4.87 -6.79 -2.61
CA GLY A 7 -6.02 -6.73 -1.72
C GLY A 7 -7.04 -5.65 -2.13
N GLU A 8 -7.95 -5.30 -1.22
CA GLU A 8 -9.17 -4.48 -1.43
C GLU A 8 -8.99 -3.14 -2.17
N LEU A 9 -7.75 -2.68 -2.43
CA LEU A 9 -7.41 -1.47 -3.18
C LEU A 9 -7.50 -1.61 -4.72
N LYS A 10 -8.18 -2.64 -5.24
CA LYS A 10 -8.63 -2.69 -6.64
C LYS A 10 -9.84 -1.77 -6.87
N HIS A 11 -9.72 -0.49 -6.51
CA HIS A 11 -10.77 0.50 -6.78
C HIS A 11 -10.36 1.33 -8.00
N ASP A 12 -11.22 1.35 -9.02
CA ASP A 12 -11.00 2.12 -10.26
C ASP A 12 -10.80 3.63 -9.97
N ASP A 13 -11.38 4.12 -8.87
CA ASP A 13 -11.20 5.50 -8.41
C ASP A 13 -9.76 5.81 -8.00
N MET A 14 -9.09 4.87 -7.33
CA MET A 14 -7.69 5.05 -6.90
C MET A 14 -6.76 5.09 -8.11
N ARG A 15 -7.02 4.22 -9.09
CA ARG A 15 -6.30 4.21 -10.37
C ARG A 15 -6.51 5.53 -11.11
N THR A 16 -7.75 6.01 -11.20
CA THR A 16 -8.10 7.28 -11.87
C THR A 16 -7.43 8.46 -11.19
N TRP A 17 -7.44 8.50 -9.86
CA TRP A 17 -6.78 9.55 -9.09
C TRP A 17 -5.26 9.54 -9.27
N LEU A 18 -4.61 8.38 -9.21
CA LEU A 18 -3.17 8.26 -9.45
C LEU A 18 -2.78 8.66 -10.88
N LEU A 19 -3.59 8.28 -11.88
CA LEU A 19 -3.41 8.67 -13.28
C LEU A 19 -3.52 10.20 -13.46
N SER A 20 -4.47 10.86 -12.81
CA SER A 20 -4.59 12.33 -12.84
C SER A 20 -3.35 13.06 -12.31
N ARG A 21 -2.52 12.36 -11.52
CA ARG A 21 -1.27 12.86 -10.94
C ARG A 21 -0.03 12.35 -11.67
N GLY A 22 -0.19 11.73 -12.83
CA GLY A 22 0.90 11.17 -13.62
C GLY A 22 1.62 9.99 -12.95
N THR A 23 0.97 9.31 -12.00
CA THR A 23 1.57 8.21 -11.25
C THR A 23 0.98 6.87 -11.68
N THR A 24 1.84 5.93 -12.06
CA THR A 24 1.43 4.54 -12.35
C THR A 24 1.24 3.76 -11.06
N HIS A 25 0.07 3.13 -10.92
CA HIS A 25 -0.24 2.15 -9.87
C HIS A 25 0.14 0.74 -10.33
N GLN A 26 0.92 0.03 -9.53
CA GLN A 26 1.30 -1.37 -9.74
C GLN A 26 0.81 -2.21 -8.57
N PHE A 27 0.31 -3.41 -8.85
CA PHE A 27 -0.11 -4.36 -7.83
C PHE A 27 0.98 -5.41 -7.62
N THR A 28 1.29 -5.72 -6.36
CA THR A 28 2.19 -6.82 -6.02
C THR A 28 1.45 -8.16 -6.09
N SER A 29 2.19 -9.25 -6.27
CA SER A 29 1.60 -10.59 -6.42
C SER A 29 0.75 -10.97 -5.20
N ALA A 30 -0.28 -11.79 -5.41
CA ALA A 30 -1.09 -12.33 -4.32
C ALA A 30 -0.18 -12.99 -3.26
N TYR A 31 -0.50 -12.81 -1.98
CA TYR A 31 0.24 -13.35 -0.83
C TYR A 31 1.65 -12.77 -0.59
N THR A 32 2.01 -11.63 -1.19
CA THR A 32 3.28 -10.92 -0.91
C THR A 32 3.18 -9.81 0.15
N SER A 33 2.18 -9.85 1.06
CA SER A 33 2.00 -8.78 2.08
C SER A 33 3.23 -8.58 2.96
N THR A 34 4.06 -9.62 3.13
CA THR A 34 5.35 -9.57 3.83
C THR A 34 6.34 -8.59 3.21
N HIS A 35 6.20 -8.27 1.92
CA HIS A 35 7.03 -7.32 1.18
C HIS A 35 6.56 -5.86 1.30
N ASN A 36 5.28 -5.66 1.66
CA ASN A 36 4.66 -4.33 1.69
C ASN A 36 4.62 -3.81 3.13
N GLY A 37 5.68 -3.11 3.55
CA GLY A 37 5.64 -2.15 4.67
C GLY A 37 5.29 -2.67 6.08
N HIS A 38 5.04 -3.97 6.26
CA HIS A 38 4.59 -4.57 7.53
C HIS A 38 5.50 -4.23 8.72
N ARG A 39 6.81 -4.10 8.48
CA ARG A 39 7.79 -3.71 9.50
C ARG A 39 7.62 -2.27 9.96
N VAL A 40 7.30 -1.35 9.04
CA VAL A 40 7.05 0.06 9.36
C VAL A 40 5.76 0.19 10.16
N HIS A 41 4.70 -0.48 9.74
CA HIS A 41 3.43 -0.51 10.47
C HIS A 41 3.60 -1.00 11.91
N ARG A 42 4.27 -2.14 12.11
CA ARG A 42 4.56 -2.66 13.47
C ARG A 42 5.39 -1.68 14.30
N THR A 43 6.38 -1.03 13.69
CA THR A 43 7.21 -0.04 14.40
C THR A 43 6.38 1.17 14.84
N LEU A 44 5.47 1.65 13.99
CA LEU A 44 4.62 2.79 14.28
C LEU A 44 3.60 2.46 15.37
N MET A 45 2.98 1.29 15.31
CA MET A 45 2.06 0.81 16.36
C MET A 45 2.78 0.56 17.69
N GLY A 46 3.99 -0.01 17.65
CA GLY A 46 4.80 -0.19 18.86
C GLY A 46 5.17 1.14 19.52
N LYS A 47 5.49 2.18 18.73
CA LYS A 47 5.71 3.54 19.27
C LYS A 47 4.43 4.13 19.86
N ALA A 48 3.30 3.99 19.17
CA ALA A 48 2.02 4.52 19.64
C ALA A 48 1.55 3.85 20.94
N GLN A 49 1.81 2.55 21.13
CA GLN A 49 1.50 1.83 22.36
C GLN A 49 2.42 2.18 23.54
N ALA A 50 3.63 2.67 23.26
CA ALA A 50 4.61 3.02 24.29
C ALA A 50 4.49 4.48 24.78
N MET A 51 3.63 5.28 24.15
CA MET A 51 3.28 6.64 24.54
C MET A 51 2.04 6.65 25.42
#